data_AF-C4TAV8-F1
#
_entry.id   AF-C4TAV8-F1
#
_cell.length_a   1.000
_cell.length_b   1.000
_cell.length_c   1.000
_cell.angle_alpha   90.00
_cell.angle_beta   90.00
_cell.angle_gamma   90.00
#
_symmetry.space_group_name_H-M   'P 1'
#
loop_
_entity.id
_entity.type
_entity.pdbx_description
1 polymer ?
#
loop_
_entity_poly.entity_id
_entity_poly.type
_entity_poly.pdbx_seq_one_letter_code
_entity_poly.pdbx_strand_id
1 'polypeptide(L)'
;HTQAAAGVAGIIKMVEAMRHGVVPKTLHLDEPTPHVDWDAGAVSLIGETIPWPQSDAPRRAGVSSFGFSGTNAHVIVEQAPVEESAEVVEPGPGVVPVVVPWVLSGRSAVALRGQAERLSGWLSAVPDAGVVDVGWSLASSRAGLDHRAVVLADHVAGVGAVASGSLAAGVVSGSVVSGKTVFVFPGQGSQWVGMAAGLLDASPVFAARVDECAKALEPFTDWSLSDVLRGVDGAPSLERVDVVQPALFAVMVSLAEVWRAAGVRPGAVVG
;
A
#
# COMPACT_ATOMS: atom_id res chain seq x y z
N HIS A 1 14.90 -35.24 -1.66
CA HIS A 1 14.94 -35.04 -0.19
C HIS A 1 15.87 -33.88 0.13
N THR A 2 15.36 -32.79 0.72
CA THR A 2 16.10 -31.53 0.95
C THR A 2 16.84 -31.49 2.30
N GLN A 3 17.15 -32.66 2.87
CA GLN A 3 17.92 -32.82 4.11
C GLN A 3 17.33 -31.97 5.26
N ALA A 4 18.09 -31.02 5.81
CA ALA A 4 17.67 -30.15 6.89
C ALA A 4 16.37 -29.36 6.60
N ALA A 5 16.06 -29.10 5.33
CA ALA A 5 14.85 -28.40 4.91
C ALA A 5 13.67 -29.35 4.60
N ALA A 6 13.79 -30.67 4.82
CA ALA A 6 12.75 -31.63 4.43
C ALA A 6 11.44 -31.43 5.21
N GLY A 7 11.52 -31.20 6.52
CA GLY A 7 10.33 -30.96 7.35
C GLY A 7 9.56 -29.71 6.91
N VAL A 8 10.25 -28.58 6.75
CA VAL A 8 9.62 -27.32 6.33
C VAL A 8 9.08 -27.39 4.90
N ALA A 9 9.73 -28.13 4.00
CA ALA A 9 9.18 -28.38 2.66
C ALA A 9 7.84 -29.12 2.72
N GLY A 10 7.69 -30.09 3.64
CA GLY A 10 6.41 -30.77 3.89
C GLY A 10 5.34 -29.83 4.43
N ILE A 11 5.71 -28.92 5.33
CA ILE A 11 4.80 -27.88 5.85
C ILE A 11 4.34 -26.96 4.72
N ILE A 12 5.26 -26.43 3.92
CA ILE A 12 4.93 -25.55 2.78
C ILE A 12 3.98 -26.26 1.81
N LYS A 13 4.25 -27.54 1.48
CA LYS A 13 3.37 -28.35 0.63
C LYS A 13 1.94 -28.39 1.18
N MET A 14 1.78 -28.61 2.49
CA MET A 14 0.45 -28.72 3.11
C MET A 14 -0.26 -27.38 3.26
N VAL A 15 0.47 -26.31 3.57
CA VAL A 15 -0.11 -24.95 3.58
C VAL A 15 -0.63 -24.56 2.20
N GLU A 16 0.15 -24.77 1.14
CA GLU A 16 -0.30 -24.47 -0.23
C GLU A 16 -1.44 -25.39 -0.69
N ALA A 17 -1.41 -26.67 -0.34
CA ALA A 17 -2.51 -27.60 -0.58
C ALA A 17 -3.83 -27.13 0.07
N MET A 18 -3.78 -26.61 1.30
CA MET A 18 -4.94 -26.06 2.00
C MET A 18 -5.44 -24.76 1.33
N ARG A 19 -4.52 -23.85 0.95
CA ARG A 19 -4.85 -22.59 0.27
C ARG A 19 -5.52 -22.82 -1.08
N HIS A 20 -5.04 -23.81 -1.84
CA HIS A 20 -5.59 -24.15 -3.15
C HIS A 20 -6.72 -25.18 -3.10
N GLY A 21 -7.00 -25.75 -1.93
CA GLY A 21 -8.07 -26.74 -1.74
C GLY A 21 -7.87 -28.04 -2.51
N VAL A 22 -6.61 -28.46 -2.72
CA VAL A 22 -6.26 -29.70 -3.44
C VAL A 22 -5.13 -30.43 -2.71
N VAL A 23 -5.13 -31.76 -2.75
CA VAL A 23 -4.01 -32.59 -2.30
C VAL A 23 -3.19 -32.99 -3.52
N PRO A 24 -1.94 -32.49 -3.66
CA PRO A 24 -1.13 -32.76 -4.84
C PRO A 24 -0.61 -34.20 -4.85
N LYS A 25 -0.51 -34.78 -6.05
CA LYS A 25 0.01 -36.15 -6.23
C LYS A 25 1.40 -36.36 -5.67
N THR A 26 1.66 -37.58 -5.22
CA THR A 26 3.02 -38.07 -5.02
C THR A 26 3.59 -38.55 -6.36
N LEU A 27 4.84 -38.19 -6.63
CA LEU A 27 5.52 -38.62 -7.85
C LEU A 27 6.19 -39.98 -7.65
N HIS A 28 6.47 -40.67 -8.76
CA HIS A 28 7.12 -41.99 -8.78
C HIS A 28 6.33 -43.08 -8.03
N LEU A 29 5.00 -42.97 -8.05
CA LEU A 29 4.09 -44.02 -7.57
C LEU A 29 3.54 -44.78 -8.78
N ASP A 30 4.39 -45.61 -9.38
CA ASP A 30 3.98 -46.49 -10.47
C ASP A 30 3.26 -47.73 -9.91
N GLU A 31 3.80 -48.32 -8.83
CA GLU A 31 3.19 -49.40 -8.07
C GLU A 31 3.46 -49.18 -6.56
N PRO A 32 2.48 -49.35 -5.66
CA PRO A 32 2.72 -49.30 -4.21
C PRO A 32 3.73 -50.38 -3.76
N THR A 33 4.54 -50.08 -2.74
CA THR A 33 5.50 -51.08 -2.24
C THR A 33 4.79 -52.30 -1.66
N PRO A 34 5.23 -53.53 -1.97
CA PRO A 34 4.62 -54.77 -1.45
C PRO A 34 4.97 -55.05 0.01
N HIS A 35 5.86 -54.25 0.61
CA HIS A 35 6.29 -54.40 2.01
C HIS A 35 5.32 -53.78 3.01
N VAL A 36 4.22 -53.19 2.54
CA VAL A 36 3.16 -52.60 3.35
C VAL A 36 1.83 -53.20 2.90
N ASP A 37 1.02 -53.64 3.86
CA ASP A 37 -0.36 -54.06 3.61
C ASP A 37 -1.25 -52.81 3.53
N TRP A 38 -1.59 -52.40 2.31
CA TRP A 38 -2.40 -51.21 2.04
C TRP A 38 -3.90 -51.46 2.22
N ASP A 39 -4.36 -52.72 2.14
CA ASP A 39 -5.78 -53.07 2.22
C ASP A 39 -6.27 -53.17 3.68
N ALA A 40 -5.35 -53.46 4.62
CA ALA A 40 -5.68 -53.53 6.04
C ALA A 40 -5.86 -52.16 6.73
N GLY A 41 -5.49 -51.05 6.07
CA GLY A 41 -5.39 -49.72 6.68
C GLY A 41 -6.42 -48.70 6.20
N ALA A 42 -6.57 -47.60 6.95
CA ALA A 42 -7.35 -46.42 6.55
C ALA A 42 -6.49 -45.37 5.80
N VAL A 43 -5.38 -45.79 5.18
CA VAL A 43 -4.40 -44.92 4.52
C VAL A 43 -4.36 -45.24 3.04
N SER A 44 -4.51 -44.21 2.21
CA SER A 44 -4.38 -44.32 0.75
C SER A 44 -3.26 -43.43 0.23
N LEU A 45 -2.59 -43.88 -0.83
CA LEU A 45 -1.59 -43.10 -1.53
C LEU A 45 -2.25 -42.17 -2.55
N ILE A 46 -1.73 -40.95 -2.67
CA ILE A 46 -2.27 -39.93 -3.58
C ILE A 46 -1.53 -40.01 -4.93
N GLY A 47 -1.97 -40.90 -5.82
CA GLY A 47 -1.39 -41.06 -7.17
C GLY A 47 -1.73 -39.95 -8.15
N GLU A 48 -2.86 -39.28 -7.94
CA GLU A 48 -3.32 -38.13 -8.73
C GLU A 48 -3.66 -36.95 -7.82
N THR A 49 -3.59 -35.73 -8.35
CA THR A 49 -3.99 -34.54 -7.59
C THR A 49 -5.51 -34.56 -7.43
N ILE A 50 -5.98 -34.57 -6.20
CA ILE A 50 -7.41 -34.63 -5.89
C ILE A 50 -7.89 -33.36 -5.19
N PRO A 51 -9.17 -32.96 -5.35
CA PRO A 51 -9.77 -31.95 -4.51
C PRO A 51 -9.67 -32.34 -3.03
N TRP A 52 -9.33 -31.39 -2.17
CA TRP A 52 -9.39 -31.60 -0.72
C TRP A 52 -10.85 -31.42 -0.29
N PRO A 53 -11.53 -32.49 0.20
CA PRO A 53 -12.95 -32.43 0.53
C PRO A 53 -13.28 -31.24 1.43
N GLN A 54 -14.35 -30.52 1.09
CA GLN A 54 -14.91 -29.50 1.97
C GLN A 54 -15.75 -30.18 3.04
N SER A 55 -15.62 -29.71 4.27
CA SER A 55 -16.41 -30.15 5.42
C SER A 55 -16.63 -28.96 6.35
N ASP A 56 -17.55 -29.10 7.31
CA ASP A 56 -17.79 -28.08 8.35
C ASP A 56 -16.59 -27.92 9.31
N ALA A 57 -15.62 -28.83 9.27
CA ALA A 57 -14.37 -28.75 10.00
C ALA A 57 -13.23 -28.17 9.14
N PRO A 58 -12.26 -27.45 9.75
CA PRO A 58 -11.08 -26.97 9.02
C PRO A 58 -10.24 -28.15 8.53
N ARG A 59 -9.62 -27.98 7.36
CA ARG A 59 -8.69 -28.99 6.82
C ARG A 59 -7.50 -29.16 7.77
N ARG A 60 -7.13 -30.42 8.03
CA ARG A 60 -5.99 -30.78 8.89
C ARG A 60 -5.08 -31.76 8.19
N ALA A 61 -3.77 -31.60 8.37
CA ALA A 61 -2.77 -32.56 7.90
C ALA A 61 -1.66 -32.76 8.93
N GLY A 62 -1.17 -34.00 9.02
CA GLY A 62 0.06 -34.32 9.74
C GLY A 62 1.27 -34.22 8.82
N VAL A 63 2.34 -33.59 9.31
CA VAL A 63 3.66 -33.56 8.66
C VAL A 63 4.65 -34.25 9.58
N SER A 64 5.21 -35.38 9.11
CA SER A 64 6.23 -36.14 9.83
C SER A 64 7.62 -35.92 9.22
N SER A 65 8.64 -35.84 10.07
CA SER A 65 10.05 -35.80 9.66
C SER A 65 10.89 -36.67 10.59
N PHE A 66 11.66 -37.60 10.00
CA PHE A 66 12.45 -38.59 10.72
C PHE A 66 13.92 -38.43 10.35
N GLY A 67 14.73 -37.97 11.30
CA GLY A 67 16.15 -37.75 11.11
C GLY A 67 16.96 -39.03 11.23
N PHE A 68 18.08 -39.12 10.50
CA PHE A 68 18.93 -40.31 10.54
C PHE A 68 19.51 -40.62 11.94
N SER A 69 19.63 -39.60 12.80
CA SER A 69 20.06 -39.76 14.19
C SER A 69 19.02 -40.46 15.08
N GLY A 70 17.83 -40.76 14.56
CA GLY A 70 16.70 -41.30 15.31
C GLY A 70 15.76 -40.24 15.91
N THR A 71 16.05 -38.95 15.71
CA THR A 71 15.18 -37.87 16.19
C THR A 71 13.99 -37.67 15.26
N ASN A 72 12.78 -37.74 15.82
CA ASN A 72 11.54 -37.65 15.07
C ASN A 72 10.76 -36.38 15.47
N ALA A 73 10.12 -35.75 14.49
CA ALA A 73 9.19 -34.66 14.70
C ALA A 73 7.88 -34.93 13.94
N HIS A 74 6.75 -34.57 14.56
CA HIS A 74 5.44 -34.61 13.94
C HIS A 74 4.69 -33.31 14.27
N VAL A 75 4.12 -32.66 13.25
CA VAL A 75 3.37 -31.42 13.38
C VAL A 75 2.00 -31.61 12.76
N ILE A 76 0.97 -31.10 13.44
CA ILE A 76 -0.38 -30.99 12.89
C ILE A 76 -0.53 -29.56 12.36
N VAL A 77 -0.88 -29.43 11.09
CA VAL A 77 -1.22 -28.17 10.43
C VAL A 77 -2.73 -28.11 10.27
N GLU A 78 -3.34 -26.98 10.60
CA GLU A 78 -4.75 -26.72 10.44
C GLU A 78 -4.94 -25.49 9.54
N GLN A 79 -5.98 -25.53 8.69
CA GLN A 79 -6.40 -24.40 7.89
C GLN A 79 -6.73 -23.21 8.78
N ALA A 80 -6.25 -22.03 8.42
CA ALA A 80 -6.59 -20.79 9.12
C ALA A 80 -8.13 -20.60 9.14
N PRO A 81 -8.70 -20.03 10.22
CA PRO A 81 -10.10 -19.65 10.23
C PRO A 81 -10.41 -18.82 8.98
N VAL A 82 -11.56 -19.07 8.36
CA VAL A 82 -12.10 -18.13 7.38
C VAL A 82 -12.49 -16.91 8.21
N GLU A 83 -11.64 -15.88 8.22
CA GLU A 83 -12.13 -14.56 8.54
C GLU A 83 -13.23 -14.30 7.52
N GLU A 84 -14.48 -14.21 7.98
CA GLU A 84 -15.54 -13.58 7.19
C GLU A 84 -14.91 -12.30 6.68
N SER A 85 -14.66 -12.24 5.37
CA SER A 85 -14.04 -11.09 4.73
C SER A 85 -14.78 -9.91 5.31
N ALA A 86 -14.10 -9.09 6.12
CA ALA A 86 -14.72 -7.92 6.71
C ALA A 86 -15.50 -7.29 5.58
N GLU A 87 -16.85 -7.23 5.73
CA GLU A 87 -17.73 -6.72 4.67
C GLU A 87 -16.98 -5.57 4.06
N VAL A 88 -16.72 -5.61 2.75
CA VAL A 88 -16.07 -4.52 2.06
C VAL A 88 -16.90 -3.31 2.45
N VAL A 89 -16.39 -2.53 3.40
CA VAL A 89 -17.09 -1.36 3.87
C VAL A 89 -16.99 -0.50 2.64
N GLU A 90 -18.08 -0.47 1.86
CA GLU A 90 -18.33 0.53 0.83
C GLU A 90 -17.74 1.80 1.42
N PRO A 91 -16.67 2.36 0.83
CA PRO A 91 -15.93 3.43 1.46
C PRO A 91 -16.95 4.48 1.85
N GLY A 92 -17.24 4.57 3.16
CA GLY A 92 -18.29 5.46 3.65
C GLY A 92 -17.95 6.84 3.10
N PRO A 93 -18.93 7.65 2.66
CA PRO A 93 -18.73 8.79 1.76
C PRO A 93 -17.49 9.59 2.15
N GLY A 94 -16.39 9.23 1.53
CA GLY A 94 -15.08 9.38 2.10
C GLY A 94 -14.18 9.44 0.91
N VAL A 95 -13.78 10.68 0.63
CA VAL A 95 -12.92 11.13 -0.45
C VAL A 95 -12.06 9.97 -0.95
N VAL A 96 -12.44 9.36 -2.09
CA VAL A 96 -11.47 8.56 -2.84
C VAL A 96 -10.28 9.51 -3.02
N PRO A 97 -9.08 9.17 -2.54
CA PRO A 97 -7.97 10.08 -2.65
C PRO A 97 -7.86 10.45 -4.11
N VAL A 98 -7.96 11.75 -4.42
CA VAL A 98 -7.87 12.27 -5.80
C VAL A 98 -6.58 11.76 -6.46
N VAL A 99 -5.58 11.43 -5.64
CA VAL A 99 -4.30 10.81 -6.00
C VAL A 99 -4.00 9.67 -5.03
N VAL A 100 -3.69 8.47 -5.55
CA VAL A 100 -3.23 7.32 -4.76
C VAL A 100 -1.75 7.06 -5.08
N PRO A 101 -0.80 7.41 -4.22
CA PRO A 101 0.62 7.21 -4.50
C PRO A 101 1.00 5.72 -4.47
N TRP A 102 1.64 5.23 -5.52
CA TRP A 102 2.32 3.93 -5.49
C TRP A 102 3.81 4.13 -5.23
N VAL A 103 4.26 3.69 -4.05
CA VAL A 103 5.65 3.85 -3.59
C VAL A 103 6.44 2.57 -3.87
N LEU A 104 7.45 2.67 -4.71
CA LEU A 104 8.40 1.57 -4.97
C LEU A 104 9.74 1.89 -4.35
N SER A 105 10.45 0.86 -3.88
CA SER A 105 11.82 1.03 -3.39
C SER A 105 12.73 -0.16 -3.70
N GLY A 106 14.04 0.11 -3.74
CA GLY A 106 15.10 -0.87 -3.92
C GLY A 106 16.39 -0.44 -3.22
N ARG A 107 17.28 -1.40 -2.90
CA ARG A 107 18.60 -1.10 -2.30
C ARG A 107 19.59 -0.48 -3.30
N SER A 108 19.26 -0.52 -4.58
CA SER A 108 20.00 0.11 -5.67
C SER A 108 19.01 0.57 -6.74
N ALA A 109 19.45 1.45 -7.64
CA ALA A 109 18.63 1.84 -8.80
C ALA A 109 18.21 0.62 -9.65
N VAL A 110 19.09 -0.36 -9.82
CA VAL A 110 18.78 -1.62 -10.53
C VAL A 110 17.72 -2.44 -9.78
N ALA A 111 17.83 -2.55 -8.45
CA ALA A 111 16.85 -3.27 -7.66
C ALA A 111 15.46 -2.59 -7.66
N LEU A 112 15.42 -1.26 -7.71
CA LEU A 112 14.18 -0.50 -7.88
C LEU A 112 13.52 -0.81 -9.23
N ARG A 113 14.29 -0.81 -10.33
CA ARG A 113 13.78 -1.20 -11.66
C ARG A 113 13.26 -2.63 -11.66
N GLY A 114 14.02 -3.58 -11.12
CA GLY A 114 13.57 -4.97 -11.00
C GLY A 114 12.32 -5.15 -10.12
N GLN A 115 12.10 -4.29 -9.12
CA GLN A 115 10.85 -4.28 -8.35
C GLN A 115 9.67 -3.76 -9.18
N ALA A 116 9.88 -2.72 -9.99
CA ALA A 116 8.87 -2.22 -10.90
C ALA A 116 8.52 -3.23 -12.02
N GLU A 117 9.51 -3.93 -12.56
CA GLU A 117 9.31 -5.00 -13.55
C GLU A 117 8.43 -6.14 -12.98
N ARG A 118 8.73 -6.60 -11.76
CA ARG A 118 7.90 -7.62 -11.08
C ARG A 118 6.48 -7.14 -10.85
N LEU A 119 6.30 -5.88 -10.44
CA LEU A 119 4.96 -5.31 -10.25
C LEU A 119 4.20 -5.21 -11.58
N SER A 120 4.86 -4.75 -12.65
CA SER A 120 4.28 -4.69 -14.00
C SER A 120 3.83 -6.06 -14.51
N GLY A 121 4.68 -7.08 -14.32
CA GLY A 121 4.33 -8.47 -14.68
C GLY A 121 3.15 -9.00 -13.88
N TRP A 122 3.08 -8.69 -12.57
CA TRP A 122 1.95 -9.08 -11.73
C TRP A 122 0.65 -8.36 -12.12
N LEU A 123 0.70 -7.05 -12.38
CA LEU A 123 -0.47 -6.27 -12.84
C LEU A 123 -1.00 -6.79 -14.18
N SER A 124 -0.11 -7.25 -15.05
CA SER A 124 -0.51 -7.87 -16.33
C SER A 124 -1.26 -9.19 -16.13
N ALA A 125 -0.98 -9.92 -15.04
CA ALA A 125 -1.67 -11.16 -14.68
C ALA A 125 -2.96 -10.93 -13.86
N VAL A 126 -3.11 -9.74 -13.26
CA VAL A 126 -4.24 -9.35 -12.41
C VAL A 126 -4.74 -7.95 -12.82
N PRO A 127 -5.39 -7.81 -13.99
CA PRO A 127 -5.74 -6.51 -14.55
C PRO A 127 -6.76 -5.73 -13.70
N ASP A 128 -7.58 -6.43 -12.92
CA ASP A 128 -8.62 -5.84 -12.07
C ASP A 128 -8.11 -5.48 -10.66
N ALA A 129 -6.78 -5.43 -10.46
CA ALA A 129 -6.21 -5.06 -9.17
C ALA A 129 -6.61 -3.63 -8.76
N GLY A 130 -7.22 -3.50 -7.57
CA GLY A 130 -7.63 -2.22 -7.02
C GLY A 130 -6.45 -1.26 -6.80
N VAL A 131 -6.52 -0.06 -7.36
CA VAL A 131 -5.43 0.94 -7.27
C VAL A 131 -5.09 1.29 -5.81
N VAL A 132 -6.11 1.38 -4.96
CA VAL A 132 -5.97 1.67 -3.52
C VAL A 132 -5.29 0.51 -2.80
N ASP A 133 -5.71 -0.73 -3.04
CA ASP A 133 -5.14 -1.91 -2.38
C ASP A 133 -3.67 -2.12 -2.75
N VAL A 134 -3.32 -1.90 -4.01
CA VAL A 134 -1.93 -1.95 -4.47
C VAL A 134 -1.12 -0.84 -3.79
N GLY A 135 -1.62 0.39 -3.79
CA GLY A 135 -0.94 1.53 -3.15
C GLY A 135 -0.73 1.31 -1.65
N TRP A 136 -1.77 0.87 -0.95
CA TRP A 136 -1.73 0.52 0.46
C TRP A 136 -0.74 -0.60 0.75
N SER A 137 -0.75 -1.67 -0.05
CA SER A 137 0.18 -2.80 0.11
C SER A 137 1.62 -2.37 -0.11
N LEU A 138 1.87 -1.54 -1.11
CA LEU A 138 3.20 -0.97 -1.38
C LEU A 138 3.71 -0.10 -0.22
N ALA A 139 2.82 0.68 0.42
CA ALA A 139 3.19 1.58 1.51
C ALA A 139 3.32 0.87 2.88
N SER A 140 2.44 -0.08 3.19
CA SER A 140 2.30 -0.65 4.54
C SER A 140 3.02 -2.00 4.73
N SER A 141 3.18 -2.78 3.65
CA SER A 141 3.69 -4.16 3.73
C SER A 141 5.06 -4.36 3.09
N ARG A 142 5.72 -3.28 2.66
CA ARG A 142 7.05 -3.31 2.05
C ARG A 142 8.00 -2.41 2.82
N ALA A 143 9.25 -2.84 2.93
CA ALA A 143 10.30 -2.03 3.53
C ALA A 143 10.61 -0.80 2.64
N GLY A 144 10.77 0.38 3.25
CA GLY A 144 11.17 1.60 2.55
C GLY A 144 12.68 1.70 2.37
N LEU A 145 13.20 1.22 1.23
CA LEU A 145 14.64 1.19 0.91
C LEU A 145 15.15 2.52 0.32
N ASP A 146 16.46 2.60 0.07
CA ASP A 146 17.15 3.86 -0.22
C ASP A 146 16.82 4.47 -1.58
N HIS A 147 16.70 3.67 -2.64
CA HIS A 147 16.27 4.17 -3.96
C HIS A 147 14.77 4.04 -4.07
N ARG A 148 14.09 5.14 -4.37
CA ARG A 148 12.62 5.22 -4.35
C ARG A 148 12.08 5.82 -5.64
N ALA A 149 10.89 5.36 -6.01
CA ALA A 149 10.04 6.01 -6.98
C ALA A 149 8.61 6.10 -6.44
N VAL A 150 7.91 7.17 -6.79
CA VAL A 150 6.50 7.39 -6.47
C VAL A 150 5.77 7.64 -7.78
N VAL A 151 4.73 6.85 -8.03
CA VAL A 151 3.83 7.00 -9.18
C VAL A 151 2.51 7.56 -8.68
N LEU A 152 2.10 8.72 -9.19
CA LEU A 152 0.94 9.48 -8.72
C LEU A 152 -0.27 9.35 -9.65
N ALA A 153 -0.06 9.04 -10.92
CA ALA A 153 -1.09 8.88 -11.93
C ALA A 153 -0.67 7.83 -12.96
N ASP A 154 -1.62 7.37 -13.79
CA ASP A 154 -1.40 6.40 -14.86
C ASP A 154 -0.55 5.20 -14.38
N HIS A 155 -0.94 4.60 -13.25
CA HIS A 155 -0.09 3.72 -12.44
C HIS A 155 0.63 2.63 -13.22
N VAL A 156 -0.05 1.97 -14.16
CA VAL A 156 0.54 0.93 -15.01
C VAL A 156 1.66 1.51 -15.88
N ALA A 157 1.40 2.63 -16.56
CA ALA A 157 2.38 3.31 -17.40
C ALA A 157 3.54 3.88 -16.56
N GLY A 158 3.25 4.47 -15.40
CA GLY A 158 4.25 5.00 -14.49
C GLY A 158 5.16 3.91 -13.92
N VAL A 159 4.61 2.75 -13.52
CA VAL A 159 5.41 1.59 -13.12
C VAL A 159 6.28 1.08 -14.27
N GLY A 160 5.73 1.04 -15.50
CA GLY A 160 6.50 0.73 -16.70
C GLY A 160 7.66 1.69 -16.94
N ALA A 161 7.46 2.99 -16.72
CA ALA A 161 8.51 4.00 -16.82
C ALA A 161 9.60 3.83 -15.74
N VAL A 162 9.21 3.50 -14.51
CA VAL A 162 10.19 3.18 -13.45
C VAL A 162 11.00 1.93 -13.83
N ALA A 163 10.35 0.90 -14.37
CA ALA A 163 11.01 -0.33 -14.81
C ALA A 163 12.05 -0.08 -15.91
N SER A 164 11.73 0.72 -16.91
CA SER A 164 12.66 1.08 -18.00
C SER A 164 13.70 2.14 -17.60
N GLY A 165 13.48 2.84 -16.48
CA GLY A 165 14.28 4.00 -16.08
C GLY A 165 14.02 5.25 -16.93
N SER A 166 12.87 5.33 -17.61
CA SER A 166 12.47 6.51 -18.38
C SER A 166 11.77 7.56 -17.52
N LEU A 167 11.77 8.81 -17.98
CA LEU A 167 10.96 9.86 -17.38
C LEU A 167 9.50 9.71 -17.80
N ALA A 168 8.57 9.97 -16.87
CA ALA A 168 7.15 10.01 -17.14
C ALA A 168 6.46 11.06 -16.26
N ALA A 169 5.40 11.67 -16.78
CA ALA A 169 4.56 12.57 -15.99
C ALA A 169 3.96 11.80 -14.79
N GLY A 170 3.91 12.46 -13.62
CA GLY A 170 3.41 11.82 -12.41
C GLY A 170 4.35 10.77 -11.78
N VAL A 171 5.58 10.60 -12.30
CA VAL A 171 6.61 9.74 -11.70
C VAL A 171 7.73 10.59 -11.13
N VAL A 172 7.98 10.44 -9.84
CA VAL A 172 9.10 11.08 -9.13
C VAL A 172 10.03 10.00 -8.63
N SER A 173 11.33 10.13 -8.88
CA SER A 173 12.33 9.18 -8.39
C SER A 173 13.51 9.89 -7.73
N GLY A 174 14.18 9.18 -6.82
CA GLY A 174 15.32 9.70 -6.12
C GLY A 174 15.90 8.67 -5.16
N SER A 175 16.90 9.09 -4.40
CA SER A 175 17.44 8.32 -3.29
C SER A 175 17.22 9.07 -1.98
N VAL A 176 17.09 8.33 -0.88
CA VAL A 176 17.02 8.89 0.46
C VAL A 176 18.26 9.74 0.72
N VAL A 177 18.03 10.95 1.25
CA VAL A 177 19.07 11.84 1.75
C VAL A 177 18.86 12.06 3.24
N SER A 178 19.95 12.18 3.99
CA SER A 178 19.90 12.53 5.42
C SER A 178 19.73 14.03 5.59
N GLY A 179 18.94 14.45 6.57
CA GLY A 179 18.82 15.86 6.92
C GLY A 179 17.58 16.15 7.76
N LYS A 180 17.47 17.39 8.23
CA LYS A 180 16.23 17.91 8.83
C LYS A 180 15.38 18.57 7.74
N THR A 181 14.07 18.40 7.82
CA THR A 181 13.11 19.13 6.98
C THR A 181 12.99 20.57 7.47
N VAL A 182 12.94 21.53 6.54
CA VAL A 182 12.64 22.94 6.83
C VAL A 182 11.36 23.31 6.09
N PHE A 183 10.39 23.92 6.77
CA PHE A 183 9.24 24.53 6.09
C PHE A 183 9.59 25.96 5.71
N VAL A 184 9.38 26.30 4.44
CA VAL A 184 9.65 27.63 3.88
C VAL A 184 8.32 28.29 3.55
N PHE A 185 8.11 29.48 4.10
CA PHE A 185 6.88 30.25 4.04
C PHE A 185 7.11 31.53 3.22
N PRO A 186 7.00 31.47 1.89
CA PRO A 186 7.29 32.63 1.06
C PRO A 186 6.27 33.76 1.31
N GLY A 187 6.70 34.99 1.05
CA GLY A 187 5.81 36.15 1.03
C GLY A 187 4.89 36.18 -0.20
N GLN A 188 4.38 37.36 -0.52
CA GLN A 188 3.50 37.60 -1.66
C GLN A 188 4.21 37.34 -3.01
N GLY A 189 3.49 36.77 -3.98
CA GLY A 189 3.96 36.55 -5.35
C GLY A 189 3.51 35.22 -5.96
N SER A 190 3.11 34.24 -5.14
CA SER A 190 2.70 32.90 -5.56
C SER A 190 1.18 32.68 -5.61
N GLN A 191 0.39 33.70 -5.26
CA GLN A 191 -1.06 33.62 -5.23
C GLN A 191 -1.67 33.48 -6.62
N TRP A 192 -2.80 32.77 -6.70
CA TRP A 192 -3.66 32.69 -7.87
C TRP A 192 -5.10 32.42 -7.42
N VAL A 193 -6.08 32.77 -8.26
CA VAL A 193 -7.51 32.64 -7.93
C VAL A 193 -7.90 31.16 -7.83
N GLY A 194 -8.49 30.76 -6.71
CA GLY A 194 -8.88 29.36 -6.46
C GLY A 194 -7.75 28.48 -5.91
N MET A 195 -6.62 29.06 -5.47
CA MET A 195 -5.43 28.31 -5.06
C MET A 195 -5.61 27.27 -3.95
N ALA A 196 -6.69 27.38 -3.17
CA ALA A 196 -6.98 26.50 -2.05
C ALA A 196 -8.29 25.70 -2.22
N ALA A 197 -9.07 25.96 -3.29
CA ALA A 197 -10.42 25.43 -3.45
C ALA A 197 -10.44 23.89 -3.40
N GLY A 198 -9.60 23.22 -4.18
CA GLY A 198 -9.55 21.76 -4.19
C GLY A 198 -9.15 21.15 -2.84
N LEU A 199 -8.27 21.81 -2.06
CA LEU A 199 -7.88 21.33 -0.73
C LEU A 199 -8.95 21.58 0.33
N LEU A 200 -9.75 22.64 0.19
CA LEU A 200 -10.91 22.88 1.05
C LEU A 200 -11.93 21.75 0.94
N ASP A 201 -12.08 21.17 -0.24
CA ASP A 201 -13.05 20.09 -0.48
C ASP A 201 -12.45 18.70 -0.17
N ALA A 202 -11.17 18.49 -0.48
CA ALA A 202 -10.54 17.16 -0.40
C ALA A 202 -9.80 16.87 0.92
N SER A 203 -9.41 17.89 1.70
CA SER A 203 -8.60 17.71 2.91
C SER A 203 -9.31 18.29 4.14
N PRO A 204 -9.90 17.44 5.00
CA PRO A 204 -10.52 17.89 6.25
C PRO A 204 -9.55 18.63 7.18
N VAL A 205 -8.27 18.23 7.20
CA VAL A 205 -7.22 18.90 7.98
C VAL A 205 -6.97 20.31 7.48
N PHE A 206 -6.87 20.49 6.16
CA PHE A 206 -6.70 21.80 5.56
C PHE A 206 -7.91 22.70 5.83
N ALA A 207 -9.12 22.17 5.56
CA ALA A 207 -10.36 22.91 5.74
C ALA A 207 -10.59 23.36 7.18
N ALA A 208 -10.32 22.48 8.17
CA ALA A 208 -10.41 22.82 9.58
C ALA A 208 -9.45 23.97 9.95
N ARG A 209 -8.20 23.93 9.46
CA ARG A 209 -7.22 24.97 9.75
C ARG A 209 -7.57 26.30 9.09
N VAL A 210 -8.13 26.29 7.88
CA VAL A 210 -8.64 27.50 7.22
C VAL A 210 -9.82 28.09 7.99
N ASP A 211 -10.74 27.27 8.49
CA ASP A 211 -11.88 27.71 9.30
C ASP A 211 -11.44 28.38 10.61
N GLU A 212 -10.42 27.83 11.28
CA GLU A 212 -9.79 28.47 12.44
C GLU A 212 -9.19 29.85 12.10
N CYS A 213 -8.49 29.95 10.97
CA CYS A 213 -7.96 31.23 10.49
C CYS A 213 -9.07 32.23 10.14
N ALA A 214 -10.15 31.77 9.50
CA ALA A 214 -11.28 32.63 9.15
C ALA A 214 -11.91 33.25 10.40
N LYS A 215 -12.18 32.45 11.44
CA LYS A 215 -12.71 32.94 12.73
C LYS A 215 -11.77 33.93 13.41
N ALA A 216 -10.46 33.71 13.31
CA ALA A 216 -9.48 34.61 13.90
C ALA A 216 -9.36 35.96 13.16
N LEU A 217 -9.60 35.97 11.84
CA LEU A 217 -9.53 37.16 10.99
C LEU A 217 -10.84 37.96 10.98
N GLU A 218 -11.98 37.31 11.22
CA GLU A 218 -13.33 37.91 11.17
C GLU A 218 -13.45 39.28 11.88
N PRO A 219 -12.86 39.53 13.07
CA PRO A 219 -12.97 40.83 13.72
C PRO A 219 -12.17 41.97 13.03
N PHE A 220 -11.29 41.64 12.10
CA PHE A 220 -10.34 42.55 11.47
C PHE A 220 -10.58 42.77 9.98
N THR A 221 -11.52 42.03 9.38
CA THR A 221 -11.79 42.05 7.94
C THR A 221 -13.28 42.21 7.66
N ASP A 222 -13.61 42.90 6.56
CA ASP A 222 -14.98 43.08 6.06
C ASP A 222 -15.37 42.02 4.99
N TRP A 223 -14.59 40.95 4.87
CA TRP A 223 -14.73 39.92 3.84
C TRP A 223 -14.58 38.50 4.40
N SER A 224 -15.10 37.52 3.66
CA SER A 224 -15.01 36.09 3.99
C SER A 224 -13.75 35.47 3.40
N LEU A 225 -12.88 34.91 4.25
CA LEU A 225 -11.71 34.16 3.81
C LEU A 225 -12.09 32.96 2.94
N SER A 226 -13.18 32.26 3.28
CA SER A 226 -13.66 31.12 2.49
C SER A 226 -14.01 31.52 1.06
N ASP A 227 -14.67 32.68 0.91
CA ASP A 227 -15.15 33.15 -0.39
C ASP A 227 -13.98 33.64 -1.25
N VAL A 228 -13.02 34.35 -0.63
CA VAL A 228 -11.77 34.75 -1.29
C VAL A 228 -10.99 33.54 -1.79
N LEU A 229 -10.82 32.51 -0.96
CA LEU A 229 -10.06 31.31 -1.34
C LEU A 229 -10.75 30.45 -2.41
N ARG A 230 -12.08 30.45 -2.43
CA ARG A 230 -12.87 29.79 -3.48
C ARG A 230 -13.00 30.62 -4.77
N GLY A 231 -12.69 31.91 -4.72
CA GLY A 231 -12.87 32.81 -5.86
C GLY A 231 -14.34 33.03 -6.20
N VAL A 232 -15.20 33.12 -5.18
CA VAL A 232 -16.64 33.39 -5.36
C VAL A 232 -16.84 34.76 -6.00
N ASP A 233 -17.78 34.86 -6.94
CA ASP A 233 -18.13 36.13 -7.57
C ASP A 233 -18.50 37.19 -6.51
N GLY A 234 -17.85 38.35 -6.56
CA GLY A 234 -18.03 39.44 -5.59
C GLY A 234 -17.10 39.39 -4.38
N ALA A 235 -16.30 38.33 -4.21
CA ALA A 235 -15.23 38.32 -3.22
C ALA A 235 -14.13 39.34 -3.57
N PRO A 236 -13.46 39.94 -2.57
CA PRO A 236 -12.35 40.86 -2.83
C PRO A 236 -11.22 40.23 -3.64
N SER A 237 -10.62 41.01 -4.53
CA SER A 237 -9.49 40.57 -5.36
C SER A 237 -8.24 40.29 -4.52
N LEU A 238 -7.52 39.21 -4.86
CA LEU A 238 -6.18 38.90 -4.34
C LEU A 238 -5.09 39.89 -4.82
N GLU A 239 -5.43 40.90 -5.61
CA GLU A 239 -4.54 42.02 -5.92
C GLU A 239 -4.47 43.04 -4.77
N ARG A 240 -5.49 43.07 -3.90
CA ARG A 240 -5.50 43.91 -2.69
C ARG A 240 -4.56 43.33 -1.64
N VAL A 241 -3.58 44.12 -1.21
CA VAL A 241 -2.55 43.70 -0.23
C VAL A 241 -3.17 43.27 1.10
N ASP A 242 -4.22 43.98 1.54
CA ASP A 242 -4.97 43.71 2.77
C ASP A 242 -5.82 42.42 2.69
N VAL A 243 -6.02 41.86 1.50
CA VAL A 243 -6.72 40.58 1.27
C VAL A 243 -5.72 39.45 1.07
N VAL A 244 -4.72 39.67 0.21
CA VAL A 244 -3.77 38.62 -0.20
C VAL A 244 -2.85 38.19 0.93
N GLN A 245 -2.42 39.11 1.79
CA GLN A 245 -1.50 38.80 2.89
C GLN A 245 -2.16 37.89 3.93
N PRO A 246 -3.36 38.20 4.48
CA PRO A 246 -4.04 37.27 5.38
C PRO A 246 -4.47 35.96 4.71
N ALA A 247 -4.90 36.00 3.45
CA ALA A 247 -5.27 34.80 2.71
C ALA A 247 -4.07 33.85 2.50
N LEU A 248 -2.92 34.37 2.08
CA LEU A 248 -1.69 33.59 1.92
C LEU A 248 -1.21 33.03 3.26
N PHE A 249 -1.27 33.82 4.34
CA PHE A 249 -0.97 33.33 5.69
C PHE A 249 -1.83 32.12 6.03
N ALA A 250 -3.15 32.22 5.87
CA ALA A 250 -4.09 31.14 6.18
C ALA A 250 -3.82 29.89 5.33
N VAL A 251 -3.57 30.03 4.03
CA VAL A 251 -3.21 28.91 3.15
C VAL A 251 -1.93 28.26 3.60
N MET A 252 -0.88 29.05 3.86
CA MET A 252 0.43 28.54 4.24
C MET A 252 0.42 27.76 5.56
N VAL A 253 -0.22 28.30 6.60
CA VAL A 253 -0.32 27.58 7.89
C VAL A 253 -1.22 26.34 7.78
N SER A 254 -2.22 26.36 6.90
CA SER A 254 -3.07 25.20 6.63
C SER A 254 -2.34 24.10 5.87
N LEU A 255 -1.50 24.44 4.88
CA LEU A 255 -0.60 23.49 4.22
C LEU A 255 0.40 22.89 5.20
N ALA A 256 0.92 23.68 6.15
CA ALA A 256 1.81 23.18 7.18
C ALA A 256 1.12 22.11 8.05
N GLU A 257 -0.15 22.29 8.41
CA GLU A 257 -0.92 21.28 9.15
C GLU A 257 -1.19 20.02 8.34
N VAL A 258 -1.44 20.11 7.03
CA VAL A 258 -1.55 18.93 6.15
C VAL A 258 -0.26 18.11 6.17
N TRP A 259 0.90 18.76 6.04
CA TRP A 259 2.20 18.08 6.12
C TRP A 259 2.42 17.42 7.49
N ARG A 260 2.05 18.09 8.57
CA ARG A 260 2.18 17.55 9.94
C ARG A 260 1.26 16.35 10.16
N ALA A 261 0.04 16.39 9.63
CA ALA A 261 -0.90 15.25 9.66
C ALA A 261 -0.38 14.05 8.87
N ALA A 262 0.37 14.28 7.78
CA ALA A 262 1.10 13.24 7.05
C ALA A 262 2.39 12.77 7.76
N GLY A 263 2.65 13.24 8.98
CA GLY A 263 3.81 12.85 9.80
C GLY A 263 5.10 13.64 9.54
N VAL A 264 5.09 14.62 8.63
CA VAL A 264 6.27 15.45 8.36
C VAL A 264 6.41 16.53 9.43
N ARG A 265 7.48 16.45 10.22
CA ARG A 265 7.80 17.41 11.28
C ARG A 265 8.97 18.30 10.87
N PRO A 266 8.79 19.64 10.78
CA PRO A 266 9.90 20.53 10.47
C PRO A 266 10.88 20.59 11.65
N GLY A 267 12.18 20.55 11.35
CA GLY A 267 13.25 20.82 12.31
C GLY A 267 13.58 22.31 12.43
N ALA A 268 13.15 23.13 11.47
CA ALA A 268 13.19 24.59 11.49
C ALA A 268 12.13 25.15 10.52
N VAL A 269 11.86 26.44 10.63
CA VAL A 269 11.01 27.20 9.68
C VAL A 269 11.74 28.46 9.24
N VAL A 270 11.48 28.91 8.00
CA VAL A 270 11.99 30.18 7.44
C VAL A 270 10.85 30.86 6.69
N GLY A 271 10.76 32.19 6.78
CA GLY A 271 9.81 33.03 6.04
C GLY A 271 10.45 34.36 5.67
#